data_AF-A0A1N7AVC2-F1
#
_entry.id   AF-A0A1N7AVC2-F1
#
_cell.length_a   1.000
_cell.length_b   1.000
_cell.length_c   1.000
_cell.angle_alpha   90.00
_cell.angle_beta   90.00
_cell.angle_gamma   90.00
#
_symmetry.space_group_name_H-M   'P 1'
#
loop_
_entity.id
_entity.type
_entity.pdbx_description
1 polymer ?
#
loop_
_entity_poly.entity_id
_entity_poly.type
_entity_poly.pdbx_seq_one_letter_code
_entity_poly.pdbx_strand_id
1 'polypeptide(L)'
;MKDWYTLYSNILYLHFSEGFYKLPESAKNAASPANPFMRLLRMAGYTLVRLFGNLFRSVEQPEQLQGKVWLYVVSQNNYDSLHFLEAAIPDAVMVAGQSKAIGRYNQQVARLSLRKKLFYYYKFLPLFFQFLSHRKHSTLRFVDLLYDAIGFYEVYLQKLQKYRPQAIVFANDHNADARAMLLAAKQLGIPTVYVQHSSVSNLFPPLSFDLNLLEGQDSLDKYRQCGPVQGRVEFIGMPKADKFVPLRNKSRQVQTLGIACNLMDRVEEVELLVRQISRDFPQLRILLRPHPRDKRSYTFVTGISPNVSLTNARQQSVFEYLRDLEMLISGNSGIHLEAVLLNVWSVYYNFNPTEELHDYYGFVAQGLIEKAASYDALKPMLAQGIAHKPQVYQRASYYHATVGTEYDGRSGELAADLIKAMLATTNQL
;
A
#
# COMPACT_ATOMS: atom_id res chain seq x y z
N MET A 1 -18.57 -1.08 -31.72
CA MET A 1 -17.75 -2.14 -31.09
C MET A 1 -17.92 -2.01 -29.59
N LYS A 2 -18.12 -3.11 -28.83
CA LYS A 2 -18.11 -3.01 -27.36
C LYS A 2 -16.77 -2.42 -26.96
N ASP A 3 -16.77 -1.32 -26.21
CA ASP A 3 -15.55 -0.61 -25.84
C ASP A 3 -14.79 -1.32 -24.71
N TRP A 4 -14.37 -2.56 -24.99
CA TRP A 4 -13.57 -3.36 -24.08
C TRP A 4 -12.22 -2.70 -23.83
N TYR A 5 -11.67 -2.02 -24.83
CA TYR A 5 -10.40 -1.32 -24.67
C TYR A 5 -10.48 -0.25 -23.58
N THR A 6 -11.49 0.63 -23.58
CA THR A 6 -11.65 1.65 -22.52
C THR A 6 -11.87 1.01 -21.16
N LEU A 7 -12.74 0.00 -21.06
CA LEU A 7 -12.99 -0.71 -19.80
C LEU A 7 -11.72 -1.34 -19.23
N TYR A 8 -10.98 -2.10 -20.04
CA TYR A 8 -9.78 -2.79 -19.58
C TYR A 8 -8.60 -1.84 -19.39
N SER A 9 -8.54 -0.75 -20.16
CA SER A 9 -7.56 0.33 -19.92
C SER A 9 -7.79 1.01 -18.59
N ASN A 10 -9.05 1.18 -18.17
CA ASN A 10 -9.39 1.66 -16.85
C ASN A 10 -8.99 0.65 -15.77
N ILE A 11 -9.31 -0.64 -15.94
CA ILE A 11 -8.91 -1.71 -15.01
C ILE A 11 -7.39 -1.77 -14.83
N LEU A 12 -6.62 -1.65 -15.92
CA LEU A 12 -5.18 -1.78 -15.95
C LEU A 12 -4.41 -0.46 -15.83
N TYR A 13 -5.10 0.62 -15.44
CA TYR A 13 -4.61 2.01 -15.51
C TYR A 13 -3.16 2.16 -15.04
N LEU A 14 -2.85 1.71 -13.82
CA LEU A 14 -1.51 1.86 -13.22
C LEU A 14 -0.43 1.19 -14.08
N HIS A 15 -0.54 -0.12 -14.29
CA HIS A 15 0.52 -0.91 -14.92
C HIS A 15 0.72 -0.61 -16.40
N PHE A 16 -0.30 -0.07 -17.07
CA PHE A 16 -0.22 0.30 -18.48
C PHE A 16 0.07 1.78 -18.69
N SER A 17 0.22 2.59 -17.63
CA SER A 17 0.60 4.00 -17.73
C SER A 17 2.05 4.17 -18.20
N GLU A 18 2.31 5.27 -18.92
CA GLU A 18 3.67 5.64 -19.34
C GLU A 18 4.60 5.84 -18.13
N GLY A 19 4.09 6.44 -17.05
CA GLY A 19 4.87 6.67 -15.83
C GLY A 19 5.31 5.36 -15.18
N PHE A 20 4.44 4.34 -15.11
CA PHE A 20 4.81 3.03 -14.58
C PHE A 20 5.86 2.32 -15.45
N TYR A 21 5.77 2.43 -16.78
CA TYR A 21 6.73 1.83 -17.70
C TYR A 21 8.15 2.43 -17.57
N LYS A 22 8.24 3.72 -17.20
CA LYS A 22 9.49 4.45 -16.98
C LYS A 22 10.14 4.19 -15.62
N LEU A 23 9.47 3.48 -14.70
CA LEU A 23 10.07 3.11 -13.42
C LEU A 23 11.31 2.21 -13.60
N PRO A 24 12.22 2.17 -12.61
CA PRO A 24 13.34 1.23 -12.59
C PRO A 24 12.89 -0.22 -12.82
N GLU A 25 13.76 -1.03 -13.41
CA GLU A 25 13.42 -2.44 -13.72
C GLU A 25 13.15 -3.25 -12.44
N SER A 26 13.80 -2.90 -11.33
CA SER A 26 13.53 -3.44 -9.99
C SER A 26 12.05 -3.29 -9.58
N ALA A 27 11.47 -2.10 -9.79
CA ALA A 27 10.07 -1.82 -9.50
C ALA A 27 9.11 -2.55 -10.46
N LYS A 28 9.40 -2.55 -11.77
CA LYS A 28 8.59 -3.27 -12.77
C LYS A 28 8.58 -4.78 -12.53
N ASN A 29 9.72 -5.34 -12.14
CA ASN A 29 9.88 -6.76 -11.80
C ASN A 29 9.03 -7.19 -10.60
N ALA A 30 8.72 -6.27 -9.67
CA ALA A 30 7.83 -6.57 -8.56
C ALA A 30 6.38 -6.82 -9.02
N ALA A 31 5.95 -6.20 -10.14
CA ALA A 31 4.62 -6.37 -10.71
C ALA A 31 4.56 -7.48 -11.76
N SER A 32 5.54 -7.55 -12.66
CA SER A 32 5.63 -8.56 -13.73
C SER A 32 7.10 -8.90 -14.04
N PRO A 33 7.50 -10.18 -14.10
CA PRO A 33 8.88 -10.57 -14.37
C PRO A 33 9.43 -10.00 -15.69
N ALA A 34 10.69 -9.56 -15.72
CA ALA A 34 11.39 -9.13 -16.95
C ALA A 34 11.53 -10.27 -17.97
N ASN A 35 11.73 -11.50 -17.48
CA ASN A 35 11.89 -12.68 -18.34
C ASN A 35 10.55 -13.07 -19.00
N PRO A 36 10.44 -13.06 -20.35
CA PRO A 36 9.23 -13.44 -21.07
C PRO A 36 8.73 -14.86 -20.78
N PHE A 37 9.64 -15.82 -20.59
CA PHE A 37 9.30 -17.20 -20.26
C PHE A 37 8.63 -17.29 -18.88
N MET A 38 9.13 -16.53 -17.90
CA MET A 38 8.51 -16.47 -16.58
C MET A 38 7.11 -15.84 -16.63
N ARG A 39 6.87 -14.89 -17.55
CA ARG A 39 5.51 -14.33 -17.79
C ARG A 39 4.57 -15.39 -18.37
N LEU A 40 5.03 -16.18 -19.34
CA LEU A 40 4.25 -17.30 -19.89
C LEU A 40 3.93 -18.36 -18.82
N LEU A 41 4.91 -18.73 -17.99
CA LEU A 41 4.69 -19.64 -16.86
C LEU A 41 3.66 -19.08 -15.87
N ARG A 42 3.70 -17.78 -15.60
CA ARG A 42 2.71 -17.11 -14.74
C ARG A 42 1.31 -17.17 -15.34
N MET A 43 1.16 -16.90 -16.64
CA MET A 43 -0.12 -17.02 -17.36
C MET A 43 -0.65 -18.45 -17.32
N ALA A 44 0.21 -19.44 -17.60
CA ALA A 44 -0.14 -20.86 -17.50
C ALA A 44 -0.58 -21.23 -16.07
N GLY A 45 0.17 -20.76 -15.06
CA GLY A 45 -0.16 -20.94 -13.65
C GLY A 45 -1.54 -20.38 -13.28
N TYR A 46 -1.88 -19.17 -13.74
CA TYR A 46 -3.21 -18.59 -13.53
C TYR A 46 -4.32 -19.46 -14.13
N THR A 47 -4.11 -19.96 -15.34
CA THR A 47 -5.07 -20.83 -16.01
C THR A 47 -5.22 -22.16 -15.29
N LEU A 48 -4.12 -22.81 -14.89
CA LEU A 48 -4.14 -24.07 -14.15
C LEU A 48 -4.83 -23.93 -12.78
N VAL A 49 -4.49 -22.88 -12.01
CA VAL A 49 -5.15 -22.61 -10.72
C VAL A 49 -6.66 -22.42 -10.90
N ARG A 50 -7.09 -21.76 -11.98
CA ARG A 50 -8.52 -21.54 -12.27
C ARG A 50 -9.23 -22.80 -12.79
N LEU A 51 -8.56 -23.59 -13.64
CA LEU A 51 -9.09 -24.83 -14.24
C LEU A 51 -9.15 -26.00 -13.27
N PHE A 52 -8.22 -26.11 -12.32
CA PHE A 52 -8.14 -27.29 -11.46
C PHE A 52 -8.33 -26.92 -9.99
N GLY A 53 -7.74 -25.80 -9.54
CA GLY A 53 -7.81 -25.37 -8.14
C GLY A 53 -9.17 -24.82 -7.71
N ASN A 54 -9.93 -24.21 -8.63
CA ASN A 54 -11.15 -23.47 -8.32
C ASN A 54 -12.46 -24.15 -8.76
N LEU A 55 -12.38 -25.25 -9.52
CA LEU A 55 -13.56 -25.90 -10.10
C LEU A 55 -14.39 -26.69 -9.07
N PHE A 56 -13.73 -27.34 -8.10
CA PHE A 56 -14.37 -28.20 -7.10
C PHE A 56 -14.56 -27.58 -5.71
N ARG A 57 -14.10 -26.35 -5.49
CA ARG A 57 -14.24 -25.66 -4.18
C ARG A 57 -15.42 -24.70 -4.20
N SER A 58 -16.49 -25.03 -3.47
CA SER A 58 -17.49 -24.03 -3.09
C SER A 58 -16.89 -23.15 -2.00
N VAL A 59 -16.53 -21.92 -2.35
CA VAL A 59 -15.90 -20.97 -1.42
C VAL A 59 -16.85 -19.88 -0.94
N GLU A 60 -18.00 -19.74 -1.58
CA GLU A 60 -18.94 -18.67 -1.29
C GLU A 60 -19.90 -19.09 -0.18
N GLN A 61 -20.09 -18.21 0.79
CA GLN A 61 -21.06 -18.37 1.87
C GLN A 61 -22.13 -17.27 1.69
N PRO A 62 -23.26 -17.56 1.01
CA PRO A 62 -24.23 -16.52 0.62
C PRO A 62 -24.76 -15.70 1.79
N GLU A 63 -24.98 -16.32 2.96
CA GLU A 63 -25.46 -15.65 4.17
C GLU A 63 -24.50 -14.58 4.68
N GLN A 64 -23.20 -14.77 4.45
CA GLN A 64 -22.17 -13.77 4.80
C GLN A 64 -22.03 -12.67 3.75
N LEU A 65 -22.64 -12.79 2.58
CA LEU A 65 -22.43 -11.87 1.46
C LEU A 65 -23.67 -11.04 1.11
N GLN A 66 -24.86 -11.61 1.25
CA GLN A 66 -26.10 -11.01 0.79
C GLN A 66 -26.46 -9.77 1.60
N GLY A 67 -26.61 -8.62 0.93
CA GLY A 67 -27.08 -7.39 1.59
C GLY A 67 -26.16 -6.86 2.68
N LYS A 68 -24.90 -7.29 2.74
CA LYS A 68 -23.90 -6.85 3.72
C LYS A 68 -23.12 -5.63 3.23
N VAL A 69 -22.36 -4.98 4.11
CA VAL A 69 -21.35 -3.98 3.73
C VAL A 69 -20.04 -4.72 3.45
N TRP A 70 -19.56 -4.68 2.22
CA TRP A 70 -18.36 -5.43 1.84
C TRP A 70 -17.09 -4.62 2.11
N LEU A 71 -16.22 -5.12 2.99
CA LEU A 71 -14.86 -4.64 3.17
C LEU A 71 -13.94 -5.41 2.21
N TYR A 72 -13.71 -4.85 1.02
CA TYR A 72 -13.03 -5.56 -0.05
C TYR A 72 -11.51 -5.46 0.04
N VAL A 73 -10.85 -6.61 0.14
CA VAL A 73 -9.40 -6.72 0.39
C VAL A 73 -8.71 -7.64 -0.63
N VAL A 74 -7.51 -7.25 -1.07
CA VAL A 74 -6.70 -8.03 -2.01
C VAL A 74 -5.34 -8.45 -1.44
N SER A 75 -5.02 -8.05 -0.21
CA SER A 75 -3.78 -8.35 0.49
C SER A 75 -3.94 -8.28 2.02
N GLN A 76 -2.94 -8.78 2.75
CA GLN A 76 -2.88 -8.65 4.21
C GLN A 76 -2.93 -7.17 4.67
N ASN A 77 -2.18 -6.28 4.00
CA ASN A 77 -2.17 -4.86 4.37
C ASN A 77 -3.55 -4.20 4.19
N ASN A 78 -4.34 -4.65 3.21
CA ASN A 78 -5.71 -4.15 3.03
C ASN A 78 -6.66 -4.64 4.11
N TYR A 79 -6.45 -5.88 4.60
CA TYR A 79 -7.17 -6.38 5.76
C TYR A 79 -6.83 -5.54 6.99
N ASP A 80 -5.55 -5.35 7.28
CA ASP A 80 -5.09 -4.57 8.43
C ASP A 80 -5.63 -3.12 8.40
N SER A 81 -5.82 -2.54 7.21
CA SER A 81 -6.38 -1.18 7.06
C SER A 81 -7.90 -1.07 7.17
N LEU A 82 -8.65 -2.17 7.08
CA LEU A 82 -10.12 -2.13 7.13
C LEU A 82 -10.73 -2.88 8.33
N HIS A 83 -9.97 -3.76 9.00
CA HIS A 83 -10.53 -4.66 10.03
C HIS A 83 -11.20 -3.94 11.20
N PHE A 84 -10.76 -2.72 11.52
CA PHE A 84 -11.40 -1.91 12.56
C PHE A 84 -12.87 -1.60 12.25
N LEU A 85 -13.26 -1.61 10.97
CA LEU A 85 -14.64 -1.37 10.53
C LEU A 85 -15.57 -2.55 10.80
N GLU A 86 -15.06 -3.79 10.93
CA GLU A 86 -15.91 -4.96 11.24
C GLU A 86 -16.60 -4.81 12.60
N ALA A 87 -15.91 -4.20 13.58
CA ALA A 87 -16.48 -3.92 14.90
C ALA A 87 -17.35 -2.66 14.90
N ALA A 88 -17.07 -1.70 14.02
CA ALA A 88 -17.70 -0.39 14.04
C ALA A 88 -18.97 -0.30 13.18
N ILE A 89 -19.05 -1.06 12.09
CA ILE A 89 -20.15 -1.00 11.12
C ILE A 89 -20.98 -2.28 11.22
N PRO A 90 -22.28 -2.19 11.56
CA PRO A 90 -23.17 -3.35 11.54
C PRO A 90 -23.17 -4.02 10.17
N ASP A 91 -23.19 -5.36 10.15
CA ASP A 91 -23.22 -6.14 8.91
C ASP A 91 -22.04 -5.93 7.95
N ALA A 92 -20.93 -5.35 8.42
CA ALA A 92 -19.67 -5.33 7.67
C ALA A 92 -19.02 -6.71 7.64
N VAL A 93 -18.52 -7.09 6.47
CA VAL A 93 -17.88 -8.39 6.24
C VAL A 93 -16.65 -8.22 5.36
N MET A 94 -15.55 -8.86 5.75
CA MET A 94 -14.35 -8.94 4.92
C MET A 94 -14.58 -9.82 3.69
N VAL A 95 -14.33 -9.29 2.50
CA VAL A 95 -14.55 -9.99 1.23
C VAL A 95 -13.29 -9.97 0.36
N ALA A 96 -12.91 -11.12 -0.19
CA ALA A 96 -11.77 -11.25 -1.10
C ALA A 96 -12.07 -12.18 -2.28
N GLY A 97 -11.34 -12.02 -3.38
CA GLY A 97 -11.35 -13.00 -4.47
C GLY A 97 -10.85 -14.39 -4.00
N GLN A 98 -11.38 -15.45 -4.61
CA GLN A 98 -11.15 -16.86 -4.25
C GLN A 98 -9.69 -17.25 -3.98
N SER A 99 -8.74 -16.74 -4.77
CA SER A 99 -7.33 -17.15 -4.70
C SER A 99 -6.40 -16.03 -4.20
N LYS A 100 -6.95 -14.93 -3.64
CA LYS A 100 -6.13 -13.83 -3.12
C LYS A 100 -5.46 -14.22 -1.81
N ALA A 101 -4.15 -14.02 -1.74
CA ALA A 101 -3.38 -14.26 -0.53
C ALA A 101 -3.54 -13.08 0.44
N ILE A 102 -4.31 -13.28 1.50
CA ILE A 102 -4.53 -12.31 2.58
C ILE A 102 -3.63 -12.64 3.79
N GLY A 103 -2.50 -13.30 3.54
CA GLY A 103 -1.54 -13.70 4.56
C GLY A 103 -2.18 -14.57 5.66
N ARG A 104 -1.97 -14.18 6.93
CA ARG A 104 -2.52 -14.89 8.10
C ARG A 104 -4.05 -14.87 8.20
N TYR A 105 -4.73 -14.00 7.45
CA TYR A 105 -6.18 -13.79 7.50
C TYR A 105 -6.95 -14.57 6.45
N ASN A 106 -6.31 -15.52 5.75
CA ASN A 106 -6.96 -16.22 4.64
C ASN A 106 -8.28 -16.94 5.00
N GLN A 107 -8.44 -17.37 6.26
CA GLN A 107 -9.64 -18.04 6.78
C GLN A 107 -10.67 -17.07 7.38
N GLN A 108 -10.33 -15.78 7.52
CA GLN A 108 -11.16 -14.76 8.17
C GLN A 108 -11.89 -13.87 7.15
N VAL A 109 -11.86 -14.23 5.86
CA VAL A 109 -12.48 -13.43 4.80
C VAL A 109 -13.44 -14.29 3.99
N ALA A 110 -14.64 -13.76 3.73
CA ALA A 110 -15.58 -14.35 2.81
C ALA A 110 -15.00 -14.31 1.38
N ARG A 111 -15.23 -15.36 0.60
CA ARG A 111 -14.61 -15.53 -0.72
C ARG A 111 -15.61 -15.40 -1.84
N LEU A 112 -15.23 -14.66 -2.89
CA LEU A 112 -15.93 -14.60 -4.16
C LEU A 112 -15.29 -15.56 -5.16
N SER A 113 -16.07 -16.48 -5.70
CA SER A 113 -15.63 -17.45 -6.70
C SER A 113 -15.29 -16.74 -8.00
N LEU A 114 -14.04 -16.89 -8.44
CA LEU A 114 -13.53 -16.33 -9.70
C LEU A 114 -13.41 -17.36 -10.83
N ARG A 115 -13.90 -18.60 -10.64
CA ARG A 115 -13.83 -19.67 -11.65
C ARG A 115 -14.43 -19.29 -13.01
N LYS A 116 -15.49 -18.47 -13.00
CA LYS A 116 -16.17 -18.03 -14.23
C LYS A 116 -15.33 -17.11 -15.11
N LYS A 117 -14.16 -16.63 -14.66
CA LYS A 117 -13.23 -15.84 -15.49
C LYS A 117 -12.79 -16.59 -16.75
N LEU A 118 -12.69 -17.92 -16.68
CA LEU A 118 -12.31 -18.77 -17.82
C LEU A 118 -13.25 -18.58 -19.02
N PHE A 119 -14.54 -18.38 -18.77
CA PHE A 119 -15.53 -18.13 -19.84
C PHE A 119 -15.31 -16.81 -20.57
N TYR A 120 -14.46 -15.92 -20.07
CA TYR A 120 -14.18 -14.62 -20.67
C TYR A 120 -12.81 -14.55 -21.35
N TYR A 121 -12.01 -15.61 -21.30
CA TYR A 121 -10.66 -15.62 -21.90
C TYR A 121 -10.65 -15.48 -23.42
N TYR A 122 -11.77 -15.76 -24.09
CA TYR A 122 -11.93 -15.47 -25.52
C TYR A 122 -11.71 -13.97 -25.86
N LYS A 123 -11.84 -13.07 -24.87
CA LYS A 123 -11.56 -11.64 -25.02
C LYS A 123 -10.07 -11.31 -25.12
N PHE A 124 -9.18 -12.24 -24.76
CA PHE A 124 -7.74 -11.97 -24.69
C PHE A 124 -7.15 -11.57 -26.03
N LEU A 125 -7.40 -12.33 -27.10
CA LEU A 125 -6.79 -12.03 -28.41
C LEU A 125 -7.25 -10.67 -28.94
N PRO A 126 -8.57 -10.34 -28.99
CA PRO A 126 -9.01 -9.00 -29.40
C PRO A 126 -8.41 -7.88 -28.54
N LEU A 127 -8.41 -8.03 -27.21
CA LEU A 127 -7.84 -7.05 -26.29
C LEU A 127 -6.34 -6.90 -26.50
N PHE A 128 -5.61 -7.99 -26.65
CA PHE A 128 -4.17 -7.96 -26.89
C PHE A 128 -3.82 -7.13 -28.12
N PHE A 129 -4.52 -7.32 -29.24
CA PHE A 129 -4.29 -6.52 -30.45
C PHE A 129 -4.70 -5.04 -30.28
N GLN A 130 -5.80 -4.76 -29.58
CA GLN A 130 -6.19 -3.38 -29.24
C GLN A 130 -5.14 -2.68 -28.36
N PHE A 131 -4.64 -3.38 -27.34
CA PHE A 131 -3.59 -2.86 -26.47
C PHE A 131 -2.24 -2.72 -27.19
N LEU A 132 -1.94 -3.62 -28.13
CA LEU A 132 -0.73 -3.54 -28.94
C LEU A 132 -0.76 -2.33 -29.88
N SER A 133 -1.93 -1.98 -30.43
CA SER A 133 -2.07 -0.83 -31.32
C SER A 133 -1.99 0.52 -30.59
N HIS A 134 -2.40 0.59 -29.32
CA HIS A 134 -2.38 1.84 -28.55
C HIS A 134 -1.16 1.99 -27.63
N ARG A 135 -0.63 0.88 -27.08
CA ARG A 135 0.43 0.88 -26.04
C ARG A 135 1.42 -0.26 -26.24
N LYS A 136 2.06 -0.33 -27.41
CA LYS A 136 2.92 -1.46 -27.82
C LYS A 136 3.91 -1.93 -26.75
N HIS A 137 4.70 -1.00 -26.18
CA HIS A 137 5.76 -1.33 -25.22
C HIS A 137 5.21 -1.89 -23.91
N SER A 138 4.27 -1.20 -23.28
CA SER A 138 3.61 -1.67 -22.05
C SER A 138 2.90 -3.00 -22.25
N THR A 139 2.24 -3.18 -23.39
CA THR A 139 1.54 -4.44 -23.73
C THR A 139 2.48 -5.63 -23.78
N LEU A 140 3.62 -5.52 -24.46
CA LEU A 140 4.60 -6.60 -24.53
C LEU A 140 5.26 -6.87 -23.16
N ARG A 141 5.49 -5.81 -22.37
CA ARG A 141 6.12 -5.92 -21.04
C ARG A 141 5.21 -6.51 -19.98
N PHE A 142 3.91 -6.26 -20.05
CA PHE A 142 2.92 -6.55 -19.01
C PHE A 142 1.75 -7.43 -19.51
N VAL A 143 1.98 -8.21 -20.57
CA VAL A 143 0.95 -9.11 -21.17
C VAL A 143 0.34 -10.07 -20.16
N ASP A 144 1.11 -10.52 -19.16
CA ASP A 144 0.64 -11.40 -18.09
C ASP A 144 -0.38 -10.71 -17.17
N LEU A 145 -0.26 -9.40 -16.97
CA LEU A 145 -1.22 -8.60 -16.21
C LEU A 145 -2.52 -8.37 -17.01
N LEU A 146 -2.41 -8.11 -18.31
CA LEU A 146 -3.57 -8.05 -19.20
C LEU A 146 -4.33 -9.38 -19.21
N TYR A 147 -3.61 -10.50 -19.36
CA TYR A 147 -4.21 -11.83 -19.31
C TYR A 147 -4.89 -12.10 -17.96
N ASP A 148 -4.24 -11.76 -16.85
CA ASP A 148 -4.82 -11.95 -15.52
C ASP A 148 -6.10 -11.14 -15.32
N ALA A 149 -6.17 -9.92 -15.84
CA ALA A 149 -7.30 -9.02 -15.64
C ALA A 149 -8.61 -9.49 -16.29
N ILE A 150 -8.53 -10.33 -17.33
CA ILE A 150 -9.69 -10.75 -18.12
C ILE A 150 -10.73 -11.49 -17.29
N GLY A 151 -11.98 -11.03 -17.40
CA GLY A 151 -13.13 -11.63 -16.74
C GLY A 151 -13.41 -11.08 -15.35
N PHE A 152 -12.54 -10.24 -14.76
CA PHE A 152 -12.82 -9.70 -13.42
C PHE A 152 -14.10 -8.87 -13.39
N TYR A 153 -14.23 -7.91 -14.30
CA TYR A 153 -15.39 -7.01 -14.33
C TYR A 153 -16.69 -7.80 -14.51
N GLU A 154 -16.71 -8.75 -15.43
CA GLU A 154 -17.90 -9.52 -15.76
C GLU A 154 -18.31 -10.45 -14.62
N VAL A 155 -17.32 -11.07 -13.96
CA VAL A 155 -17.60 -11.89 -12.77
C VAL A 155 -18.11 -11.01 -11.63
N TYR A 156 -17.49 -9.86 -11.36
CA TYR A 156 -17.96 -8.98 -10.29
C TYR A 156 -19.33 -8.39 -10.57
N LEU A 157 -19.64 -8.00 -11.81
CA LEU A 157 -20.97 -7.56 -12.18
C LEU A 157 -22.03 -8.61 -11.83
N GLN A 158 -21.78 -9.88 -12.18
CA GLN A 158 -22.67 -10.98 -11.81
C GLN A 158 -22.78 -11.20 -10.29
N LYS A 159 -21.67 -11.09 -9.56
CA LYS A 159 -21.64 -11.30 -8.11
C LYS A 159 -22.37 -10.18 -7.37
N LEU A 160 -22.18 -8.94 -7.80
CA LEU A 160 -22.85 -7.77 -7.23
C LEU A 160 -24.35 -7.77 -7.54
N GLN A 161 -24.77 -8.18 -8.74
CA GLN A 161 -26.19 -8.40 -9.06
C GLN A 161 -26.84 -9.47 -8.18
N LYS A 162 -26.11 -10.56 -7.90
CA LYS A 162 -26.57 -11.65 -7.04
C LYS A 162 -26.68 -11.22 -5.59
N TYR A 163 -25.57 -10.73 -5.01
CA TYR A 163 -25.45 -10.53 -3.57
C TYR A 163 -25.91 -9.15 -3.09
N ARG A 164 -25.99 -8.16 -3.98
CA ARG A 164 -26.52 -6.81 -3.70
C ARG A 164 -26.00 -6.21 -2.39
N PRO A 165 -24.68 -6.02 -2.24
CA PRO A 165 -24.14 -5.38 -1.04
C PRO A 165 -24.70 -3.96 -0.87
N GLN A 166 -24.87 -3.51 0.37
CA GLN A 166 -25.33 -2.15 0.70
C GLN A 166 -24.31 -1.09 0.29
N ALA A 167 -23.03 -1.41 0.43
CA ALA A 167 -21.90 -0.61 -0.02
C ALA A 167 -20.66 -1.50 -0.13
N ILE A 168 -19.63 -0.98 -0.81
CA ILE A 168 -18.31 -1.61 -0.86
C ILE A 168 -17.25 -0.62 -0.40
N VAL A 169 -16.50 -0.98 0.64
CA VAL A 169 -15.35 -0.24 1.16
C VAL A 169 -14.07 -0.86 0.60
N PHE A 170 -13.27 -0.05 -0.06
CA PHE A 170 -12.02 -0.45 -0.70
C PHE A 170 -10.84 0.12 0.07
N ALA A 171 -9.81 -0.69 0.27
CA ALA A 171 -8.49 -0.18 0.66
C ALA A 171 -7.55 0.00 -0.54
N ASN A 172 -7.83 -0.61 -1.69
CA ASN A 172 -6.98 -0.55 -2.87
C ASN A 172 -7.71 0.07 -4.06
N ASP A 173 -7.11 1.07 -4.68
CA ASP A 173 -7.66 1.86 -5.77
C ASP A 173 -7.02 1.59 -7.13
N HIS A 174 -5.94 0.81 -7.22
CA HIS A 174 -5.12 0.69 -8.43
C HIS A 174 -4.89 -0.74 -8.91
N ASN A 175 -5.19 -1.75 -8.10
CA ASN A 175 -5.12 -3.15 -8.50
C ASN A 175 -6.25 -3.46 -9.48
N ALA A 176 -5.94 -4.22 -10.54
CA ALA A 176 -6.91 -4.62 -11.56
C ALA A 176 -8.16 -5.29 -10.95
N ASP A 177 -7.99 -6.05 -9.87
CA ASP A 177 -9.08 -6.73 -9.19
C ASP A 177 -10.06 -5.74 -8.53
N ALA A 178 -9.51 -4.81 -7.74
CA ALA A 178 -10.29 -3.77 -7.07
C ALA A 178 -10.92 -2.78 -8.05
N ARG A 179 -10.17 -2.37 -9.09
CA ARG A 179 -10.67 -1.52 -10.18
C ARG A 179 -11.85 -2.15 -10.90
N ALA A 180 -11.75 -3.44 -11.24
CA ALA A 180 -12.85 -4.15 -11.89
C ALA A 180 -14.09 -4.24 -11.00
N MET A 181 -13.93 -4.46 -9.70
CA MET A 181 -15.05 -4.43 -8.74
C MET A 181 -15.66 -3.04 -8.61
N LEU A 182 -14.85 -1.98 -8.52
CA LEU A 182 -15.30 -0.60 -8.48
C LEU A 182 -16.14 -0.24 -9.71
N LEU A 183 -15.65 -0.56 -10.91
CA LEU A 183 -16.40 -0.29 -12.15
C LEU A 183 -17.71 -1.08 -12.21
N ALA A 184 -17.72 -2.33 -11.76
CA ALA A 184 -18.94 -3.13 -11.68
C ALA A 184 -19.93 -2.57 -10.63
N ALA A 185 -19.45 -2.05 -9.50
CA ALA A 185 -20.26 -1.42 -8.48
C ALA A 185 -20.90 -0.12 -9.00
N LYS A 186 -20.11 0.74 -9.65
CA LYS A 186 -20.60 1.97 -10.29
C LYS A 186 -21.67 1.68 -11.35
N GLN A 187 -21.47 0.65 -12.17
CA GLN A 187 -22.45 0.23 -13.17
C GLN A 187 -23.81 -0.16 -12.55
N LEU A 188 -23.81 -0.64 -11.31
CA LEU A 188 -25.00 -1.08 -10.59
C LEU A 188 -25.52 -0.03 -9.58
N GLY A 189 -24.90 1.15 -9.51
CA GLY A 189 -25.26 2.18 -8.52
C GLY A 189 -25.00 1.77 -7.06
N ILE A 190 -24.10 0.83 -6.81
CA ILE A 190 -23.73 0.41 -5.45
C ILE A 190 -22.78 1.46 -4.86
N PRO A 191 -23.08 2.03 -3.67
CA PRO A 191 -22.20 3.00 -3.01
C PRO A 191 -20.78 2.47 -2.80
N THR A 192 -19.78 3.29 -3.12
CA THR A 192 -18.37 2.92 -2.96
C THR A 192 -17.61 3.88 -2.06
N VAL A 193 -16.85 3.33 -1.11
CA VAL A 193 -15.97 4.07 -0.21
C VAL A 193 -14.52 3.66 -0.47
N TYR A 194 -13.61 4.61 -0.49
CA TYR A 194 -12.18 4.36 -0.43
C TYR A 194 -11.62 4.77 0.91
N VAL A 195 -10.88 3.88 1.57
CA VAL A 195 -10.09 4.16 2.77
C VAL A 195 -8.63 3.99 2.40
N GLN A 196 -7.89 5.09 2.41
CA GLN A 196 -6.46 5.06 2.15
C GLN A 196 -5.73 4.21 3.21
N HIS A 197 -4.75 3.41 2.77
CA HIS A 197 -3.97 2.52 3.64
C HIS A 197 -2.45 2.72 3.54
N SER A 198 -2.00 3.53 2.57
CA SER A 198 -0.60 3.79 2.29
C SER A 198 -0.43 5.12 1.57
N SER A 199 0.79 5.66 1.57
CA SER A 199 1.14 6.82 0.75
C SER A 199 0.83 6.58 -0.72
N VAL A 200 0.30 7.60 -1.39
CA VAL A 200 -0.13 7.55 -2.79
C VAL A 200 0.93 8.13 -3.71
N SER A 201 0.79 7.88 -5.02
CA SER A 201 1.69 8.40 -6.04
C SER A 201 0.90 8.97 -7.23
N ASN A 202 1.54 9.86 -7.99
CA ASN A 202 0.96 10.46 -9.21
C ASN A 202 0.75 9.46 -10.36
N LEU A 203 1.09 8.18 -10.16
CA LEU A 203 0.86 7.09 -11.12
C LEU A 203 -0.48 6.38 -10.91
N PHE A 204 -1.17 6.70 -9.81
CA PHE A 204 -2.44 6.06 -9.45
C PHE A 204 -3.57 6.55 -10.36
N PRO A 205 -4.65 5.79 -10.48
CA PRO A 205 -5.83 6.26 -11.19
C PRO A 205 -6.49 7.46 -10.48
N PRO A 206 -7.27 8.27 -11.22
CA PRO A 206 -8.11 9.30 -10.60
C PRO A 206 -9.07 8.71 -9.55
N LEU A 207 -9.34 9.47 -8.48
CA LEU A 207 -10.32 9.10 -7.46
C LEU A 207 -11.73 9.11 -8.03
N SER A 208 -12.40 7.97 -7.93
CA SER A 208 -13.72 7.75 -8.51
C SER A 208 -14.67 7.01 -7.57
N PHE A 209 -14.53 7.21 -6.26
CA PHE A 209 -15.42 6.64 -5.23
C PHE A 209 -16.48 7.65 -4.82
N ASP A 210 -17.58 7.22 -4.19
CA ASP A 210 -18.60 8.15 -3.70
C ASP A 210 -18.13 8.89 -2.45
N LEU A 211 -17.38 8.19 -1.59
CA LEU A 211 -16.69 8.74 -0.42
C LEU A 211 -15.22 8.33 -0.44
N ASN A 212 -14.31 9.30 -0.38
CA ASN A 212 -12.87 9.11 -0.38
C ASN A 212 -12.31 9.57 0.97
N LEU A 213 -11.91 8.62 1.80
CA LEU A 213 -11.33 8.84 3.12
C LEU A 213 -9.80 8.80 3.00
N LEU A 214 -9.19 9.98 2.97
CA LEU A 214 -7.76 10.17 2.75
C LEU A 214 -7.02 10.46 4.06
N GLU A 215 -5.74 10.13 4.13
CA GLU A 215 -4.94 10.33 5.35
C GLU A 215 -4.67 11.83 5.62
N GLY A 216 -4.45 12.63 4.57
CA GLY A 216 -4.21 14.06 4.68
C GLY A 216 -4.18 14.78 3.32
N GLN A 217 -3.86 16.07 3.38
CA GLN A 217 -3.87 16.98 2.22
C GLN A 217 -2.91 16.54 1.11
N ASP A 218 -1.73 16.00 1.46
CA ASP A 218 -0.77 15.42 0.51
C ASP A 218 -1.44 14.46 -0.49
N SER A 219 -2.32 13.60 0.01
CA SER A 219 -2.94 12.57 -0.81
C SER A 219 -3.92 13.17 -1.79
N LEU A 220 -4.70 14.18 -1.37
CA LEU A 220 -5.60 14.90 -2.27
C LEU A 220 -4.84 15.64 -3.36
N ASP A 221 -3.73 16.29 -3.03
CA ASP A 221 -2.94 17.06 -3.99
C ASP A 221 -2.26 16.16 -5.03
N LYS A 222 -1.85 14.95 -4.64
CA LYS A 222 -1.37 13.92 -5.58
C LYS A 222 -2.50 13.38 -6.45
N TYR A 223 -3.67 13.09 -5.89
CA TYR A 223 -4.81 12.60 -6.69
C TYR A 223 -5.34 13.65 -7.68
N ARG A 224 -5.28 14.94 -7.35
CA ARG A 224 -5.58 16.03 -8.30
C ARG A 224 -4.63 16.02 -9.51
N GLN A 225 -3.40 15.54 -9.34
CA GLN A 225 -2.44 15.37 -10.44
C GLN A 225 -2.72 14.09 -11.25
N CYS A 226 -3.31 13.06 -10.65
CA CYS A 226 -3.76 11.84 -11.34
C CYS A 226 -4.95 12.10 -12.27
N GLY A 227 -5.81 13.07 -11.94
CA GLY A 227 -6.95 13.49 -12.74
C GLY A 227 -8.11 14.03 -11.90
N PRO A 228 -9.34 14.09 -12.46
CA PRO A 228 -10.50 14.55 -11.73
C PRO A 228 -10.77 13.73 -10.48
N VAL A 229 -11.06 14.43 -9.37
CA VAL A 229 -11.49 13.82 -8.12
C VAL A 229 -13.01 13.83 -8.08
N GLN A 230 -13.61 12.65 -8.02
CA GLN A 230 -15.06 12.48 -7.91
C GLN A 230 -15.46 12.01 -6.52
N GLY A 231 -16.70 12.31 -6.14
CA GLY A 231 -17.25 12.01 -4.83
C GLY A 231 -16.78 12.96 -3.74
N ARG A 232 -17.29 12.72 -2.54
CA ARG A 232 -16.92 13.48 -1.34
C ARG A 232 -15.51 13.08 -0.90
N VAL A 233 -14.70 14.05 -0.49
CA VAL A 233 -13.37 13.82 0.09
C VAL A 233 -13.41 14.23 1.54
N GLU A 234 -12.92 13.36 2.42
CA GLU A 234 -12.78 13.62 3.84
C GLU A 234 -11.40 13.20 4.31
N PHE A 235 -10.85 13.93 5.27
CA PHE A 235 -9.55 13.62 5.84
C PHE A 235 -9.72 12.91 7.19
N ILE A 236 -9.25 11.67 7.25
CA ILE A 236 -9.45 10.81 8.41
C ILE A 236 -8.17 10.57 9.21
N GLY A 237 -6.99 10.93 8.70
CA GLY A 237 -5.73 10.47 9.28
C GLY A 237 -5.47 9.00 8.98
N MET A 238 -4.64 8.33 9.79
CA MET A 238 -4.17 6.98 9.53
C MET A 238 -4.66 6.01 10.63
N PRO A 239 -5.74 5.24 10.39
CA PRO A 239 -6.30 4.31 11.40
C PRO A 239 -5.28 3.32 11.98
N LYS A 240 -4.30 2.86 11.18
CA LYS A 240 -3.24 1.95 11.66
C LYS A 240 -2.30 2.60 12.70
N ALA A 241 -2.24 3.92 12.77
CA ALA A 241 -1.43 4.67 13.73
C ALA A 241 -2.14 4.88 15.08
N ASP A 242 -3.48 4.77 15.13
CA ASP A 242 -4.29 5.17 16.28
C ASP A 242 -3.82 4.55 17.60
N LYS A 243 -3.56 3.25 17.61
CA LYS A 243 -3.10 2.53 18.82
C LYS A 243 -1.69 2.92 19.29
N PHE A 244 -0.91 3.62 18.45
CA PHE A 244 0.46 4.01 18.74
C PHE A 244 0.62 5.50 19.01
N VAL A 245 -0.31 6.35 18.56
CA VAL A 245 -0.29 7.80 18.85
C VAL A 245 -0.16 8.10 20.36
N PRO A 246 -0.88 7.43 21.27
CA PRO A 246 -0.70 7.61 22.71
C PRO A 246 0.71 7.24 23.22
N LEU A 247 1.46 6.45 22.45
CA LEU A 247 2.80 5.94 22.77
C LEU A 247 3.93 6.74 22.08
N ARG A 248 3.64 7.94 21.55
CA ARG A 248 4.64 8.84 20.96
C ARG A 248 5.87 8.99 21.86
N ASN A 249 7.05 8.92 21.23
CA ASN A 249 8.33 9.05 21.90
C ASN A 249 8.45 10.42 22.59
N LYS A 250 8.72 10.41 23.90
CA LYS A 250 8.92 11.62 24.73
C LYS A 250 10.38 11.90 25.05
N SER A 251 11.32 11.05 24.59
CA SER A 251 12.75 11.24 24.82
C SER A 251 13.23 12.54 24.18
N ARG A 252 14.16 13.20 24.87
CA ARG A 252 14.84 14.42 24.38
C ARG A 252 16.22 14.12 23.81
N GLN A 253 16.67 12.87 23.81
CA GLN A 253 18.00 12.48 23.37
C GLN A 253 17.94 11.16 22.61
N VAL A 254 18.72 11.03 21.55
CA VAL A 254 18.82 9.80 20.77
C VAL A 254 19.74 8.82 21.48
N GLN A 255 19.20 7.67 21.88
CA GLN A 255 19.97 6.54 22.43
C GLN A 255 19.87 5.33 21.51
N THR A 256 18.70 5.13 20.90
CA THR A 256 18.44 4.06 19.94
C THR A 256 18.20 4.64 18.54
N LEU A 257 19.04 4.22 17.61
CA LEU A 257 18.98 4.54 16.19
C LEU A 257 18.46 3.35 15.40
N GLY A 258 17.40 3.57 14.64
CA GLY A 258 16.95 2.62 13.63
C GLY A 258 17.58 2.90 12.27
N ILE A 259 17.92 1.85 11.55
CA ILE A 259 18.27 1.91 10.12
C ILE A 259 17.33 0.95 9.39
N ALA A 260 16.49 1.48 8.50
CA ALA A 260 15.55 0.67 7.73
C ALA A 260 15.91 0.69 6.25
N CYS A 261 16.03 -0.49 5.64
CA CYS A 261 16.36 -0.64 4.23
C CYS A 261 15.30 -1.44 3.46
N ASN A 262 15.16 -1.14 2.18
CA ASN A 262 14.23 -1.73 1.23
C ASN A 262 14.97 -2.50 0.11
N LEU A 263 14.22 -3.12 -0.80
CA LEU A 263 14.79 -3.96 -1.87
C LEU A 263 15.60 -3.18 -2.92
N MET A 264 15.38 -1.87 -3.04
CA MET A 264 16.13 -0.98 -3.94
C MET A 264 17.44 -0.51 -3.30
N ASP A 265 17.56 -0.55 -1.97
CA ASP A 265 18.78 -0.16 -1.27
C ASP A 265 19.89 -1.19 -1.48
N ARG A 266 21.15 -0.76 -1.64
CA ARG A 266 22.30 -1.66 -1.77
C ARG A 266 22.78 -2.09 -0.38
N VAL A 267 22.95 -3.40 -0.19
CA VAL A 267 23.35 -3.96 1.10
C VAL A 267 24.73 -3.46 1.52
N GLU A 268 25.63 -3.27 0.56
CA GLU A 268 27.00 -2.78 0.80
C GLU A 268 27.00 -1.35 1.36
N GLU A 269 26.11 -0.48 0.86
CA GLU A 269 25.96 0.90 1.33
C GLU A 269 25.37 0.95 2.74
N VAL A 270 24.42 0.06 3.04
CA VAL A 270 23.87 -0.11 4.39
C VAL A 270 24.96 -0.57 5.35
N GLU A 271 25.76 -1.56 4.98
CA GLU A 271 26.87 -2.05 5.80
C GLU A 271 27.90 -0.95 6.08
N LEU A 272 28.31 -0.21 5.05
CA LEU A 272 29.26 0.91 5.18
C LEU A 272 28.76 1.93 6.20
N LEU A 273 27.50 2.35 6.09
CA LEU A 273 26.90 3.31 7.01
C LEU A 273 26.89 2.79 8.45
N VAL A 274 26.45 1.55 8.66
CA VAL A 274 26.40 0.94 10.00
C VAL A 274 27.79 0.89 10.63
N ARG A 275 28.83 0.53 9.87
CA ARG A 275 30.22 0.52 10.35
C ARG A 275 30.71 1.91 10.73
N GLN A 276 30.42 2.92 9.91
CA GLN A 276 30.82 4.30 10.18
C GLN A 276 30.15 4.84 11.45
N ILE A 277 28.83 4.66 11.59
CA ILE A 277 28.10 5.10 12.79
C ILE A 277 28.56 4.36 14.03
N SER A 278 28.71 3.04 13.96
CA SER A 278 29.14 2.23 15.11
C SER A 278 30.53 2.61 15.62
N ARG A 279 31.43 3.04 14.73
CA ARG A 279 32.77 3.49 15.09
C ARG A 279 32.76 4.87 15.72
N ASP A 280 32.03 5.82 15.12
CA ASP A 280 32.06 7.22 15.52
C ASP A 280 31.12 7.52 16.71
N PHE A 281 30.09 6.68 16.91
CA PHE A 281 29.07 6.81 17.96
C PHE A 281 28.83 5.47 18.70
N PRO A 282 29.85 4.91 19.39
CA PRO A 282 29.75 3.61 20.05
C PRO A 282 28.69 3.54 21.17
N GLN A 283 28.26 4.69 21.68
CA GLN A 283 27.19 4.81 22.68
C GLN A 283 25.78 4.54 22.14
N LEU A 284 25.57 4.63 20.82
CA LEU A 284 24.25 4.43 20.23
C LEU A 284 23.94 2.93 20.13
N ARG A 285 22.71 2.55 20.47
CA ARG A 285 22.17 1.24 20.10
C ARG A 285 21.63 1.31 18.68
N ILE A 286 22.11 0.45 17.78
CA ILE A 286 21.71 0.44 16.38
C ILE A 286 20.82 -0.77 16.09
N LEU A 287 19.60 -0.52 15.61
CA LEU A 287 18.65 -1.55 15.20
C LEU A 287 18.52 -1.52 13.67
N LEU A 288 19.02 -2.56 12.99
CA LEU A 288 18.87 -2.71 11.54
C LEU A 288 17.56 -3.44 11.21
N ARG A 289 16.80 -2.91 10.25
CA ARG A 289 15.52 -3.47 9.80
C ARG A 289 15.46 -3.59 8.27
N PRO A 290 15.76 -4.76 7.71
CA PRO A 290 15.45 -5.06 6.32
C PRO A 290 13.94 -5.13 6.09
N HIS A 291 13.52 -4.83 4.86
CA HIS A 291 12.13 -4.98 4.46
C HIS A 291 11.67 -6.46 4.57
N PRO A 292 10.42 -6.76 4.98
CA PRO A 292 9.95 -8.14 5.19
C PRO A 292 10.10 -9.08 3.98
N ARG A 293 10.04 -8.51 2.77
CA ARG A 293 10.21 -9.21 1.48
C ARG A 293 11.66 -9.34 1.04
N ASP A 294 12.58 -8.66 1.71
CA ASP A 294 14.00 -8.79 1.44
C ASP A 294 14.47 -10.19 1.89
N LYS A 295 15.22 -10.84 1.01
CA LYS A 295 15.79 -12.19 1.22
C LYS A 295 17.32 -12.16 1.22
N ARG A 296 17.92 -10.99 1.05
CA ARG A 296 19.38 -10.81 1.07
C ARG A 296 19.93 -11.02 2.48
N SER A 297 21.21 -11.34 2.56
CA SER A 297 21.88 -11.59 3.84
C SER A 297 22.31 -10.28 4.50
N TYR A 298 22.08 -10.19 5.81
CA TYR A 298 22.54 -9.09 6.68
C TYR A 298 23.41 -9.62 7.83
N THR A 299 24.08 -10.76 7.61
CA THR A 299 24.92 -11.43 8.63
C THR A 299 26.09 -10.57 9.12
N PHE A 300 26.51 -9.56 8.33
CA PHE A 300 27.56 -8.62 8.70
C PHE A 300 27.29 -7.95 10.06
N VAL A 301 26.02 -7.75 10.44
CA VAL A 301 25.61 -7.11 11.70
C VAL A 301 26.29 -7.75 12.91
N THR A 302 26.40 -9.08 12.94
CA THR A 302 27.00 -9.82 14.06
C THR A 302 28.49 -9.54 14.26
N GLY A 303 29.19 -9.10 13.22
CA GLY A 303 30.63 -8.83 13.23
C GLY A 303 30.99 -7.35 13.31
N ILE A 304 30.02 -6.43 13.44
CA ILE A 304 30.30 -5.00 13.54
C ILE A 304 30.63 -4.61 14.98
N SER A 305 29.66 -4.78 15.90
CA SER A 305 29.80 -4.37 17.30
C SER A 305 28.60 -4.88 18.11
N PRO A 306 28.74 -5.14 19.43
CA PRO A 306 27.64 -5.63 20.28
C PRO A 306 26.44 -4.69 20.42
N ASN A 307 26.60 -3.39 20.11
CA ASN A 307 25.50 -2.42 20.10
C ASN A 307 24.66 -2.44 18.81
N VAL A 308 25.02 -3.25 17.81
CA VAL A 308 24.28 -3.40 16.56
C VAL A 308 23.50 -4.70 16.56
N SER A 309 22.21 -4.64 16.25
CA SER A 309 21.36 -5.84 16.19
C SER A 309 20.40 -5.81 14.99
N LEU A 310 20.04 -7.00 14.51
CA LEU A 310 19.11 -7.18 13.41
C LEU A 310 17.70 -7.44 13.96
N THR A 311 16.72 -6.70 13.46
CA THR A 311 15.31 -6.89 13.81
C THR A 311 14.59 -7.78 12.78
N ASN A 312 13.55 -8.48 13.21
CA ASN A 312 12.76 -9.33 12.32
C ASN A 312 11.47 -8.63 11.86
N ALA A 313 11.51 -8.07 10.64
CA ALA A 313 10.39 -7.35 10.07
C ALA A 313 9.15 -8.21 9.77
N ARG A 314 9.26 -9.55 9.82
CA ARG A 314 8.11 -10.47 9.67
C ARG A 314 7.39 -10.75 10.98
N GLN A 315 8.04 -10.51 12.12
CA GLN A 315 7.47 -10.75 13.45
C GLN A 315 7.01 -9.46 14.12
N GLN A 316 7.63 -8.33 13.79
CA GLN A 316 7.33 -7.02 14.36
C GLN A 316 6.80 -6.07 13.28
N SER A 317 5.67 -5.42 13.54
CA SER A 317 5.13 -4.36 12.68
C SER A 317 6.05 -3.13 12.64
N VAL A 318 5.82 -2.23 11.69
CA VAL A 318 6.65 -1.03 11.56
C VAL A 318 6.51 -0.11 12.77
N PHE A 319 5.28 0.17 13.23
CA PHE A 319 5.05 0.98 14.42
C PHE A 319 5.61 0.35 15.70
N GLU A 320 5.56 -0.98 15.85
CA GLU A 320 6.19 -1.67 16.99
C GLU A 320 7.71 -1.50 16.98
N TYR A 321 8.33 -1.52 15.81
CA TYR A 321 9.76 -1.24 15.66
C TYR A 321 10.09 0.21 16.00
N LEU A 322 9.30 1.14 15.47
CA LEU A 322 9.51 2.58 15.67
C LEU A 322 9.32 3.03 17.13
N ARG A 323 8.45 2.35 17.89
CA ARG A 323 8.22 2.66 19.30
C ARG A 323 9.51 2.63 20.14
N ASP A 324 10.46 1.78 19.76
CA ASP A 324 11.70 1.57 20.50
C ASP A 324 12.84 2.47 20.02
N LEU A 325 12.56 3.47 19.17
CA LEU A 325 13.56 4.35 18.54
C LEU A 325 13.38 5.80 18.95
N GLU A 326 14.48 6.53 18.90
CA GLU A 326 14.48 8.00 18.94
C GLU A 326 14.80 8.61 17.59
N MET A 327 15.62 7.92 16.78
CA MET A 327 15.99 8.36 15.45
C MET A 327 15.89 7.23 14.43
N LEU A 328 15.55 7.57 13.18
CA LEU A 328 15.47 6.63 12.06
C LEU A 328 16.20 7.18 10.84
N ILE A 329 17.05 6.35 10.24
CA ILE A 329 17.61 6.57 8.91
C ILE A 329 16.99 5.57 7.93
N SER A 330 16.52 6.05 6.78
CA SER A 330 16.00 5.20 5.72
C SER A 330 16.17 5.85 4.35
N GLY A 331 16.13 5.06 3.27
CA GLY A 331 15.99 5.54 1.90
C GLY A 331 14.52 5.85 1.57
N ASN A 332 14.12 5.72 0.30
CA ASN A 332 12.72 5.97 -0.08
C ASN A 332 11.78 4.94 0.56
N SER A 333 11.07 5.34 1.61
CA SER A 333 10.16 4.45 2.33
C SER A 333 9.08 5.24 3.09
N GLY A 334 7.87 4.69 3.13
CA GLY A 334 6.74 5.24 3.90
C GLY A 334 6.98 5.25 5.41
N ILE A 335 7.98 4.49 5.88
CA ILE A 335 8.36 4.43 7.30
C ILE A 335 8.72 5.80 7.90
N HIS A 336 9.15 6.75 7.06
CA HIS A 336 9.44 8.12 7.50
C HIS A 336 8.20 8.81 8.10
N LEU A 337 7.04 8.70 7.45
CA LEU A 337 5.79 9.26 7.96
C LEU A 337 5.38 8.59 9.27
N GLU A 338 5.46 7.26 9.32
CA GLU A 338 5.14 6.48 10.51
C GLU A 338 6.07 6.83 11.68
N ALA A 339 7.36 7.07 11.42
CA ALA A 339 8.35 7.50 12.40
C ALA A 339 8.02 8.89 12.96
N VAL A 340 7.77 9.86 12.07
CA VAL A 340 7.43 11.22 12.48
C VAL A 340 6.14 11.23 13.31
N LEU A 341 5.11 10.46 12.92
CA LEU A 341 3.87 10.32 13.71
C LEU A 341 4.11 9.84 15.15
N LEU A 342 5.13 9.01 15.38
CA LEU A 342 5.54 8.55 16.70
C LEU A 342 6.58 9.45 17.38
N ASN A 343 6.84 10.65 16.83
CA ASN A 343 7.86 11.58 17.30
C ASN A 343 9.29 10.99 17.29
N VAL A 344 9.55 10.08 16.36
CA VAL A 344 10.88 9.54 16.04
C VAL A 344 11.49 10.44 14.97
N TRP A 345 12.66 11.01 15.25
CA TRP A 345 13.32 11.92 14.33
C TRP A 345 13.85 11.14 13.12
N SER A 346 13.39 11.46 11.92
CA SER A 346 13.72 10.66 10.75
C SER A 346 14.49 11.43 9.68
N VAL A 347 15.49 10.79 9.09
CA VAL A 347 16.40 11.36 8.10
C VAL A 347 16.46 10.47 6.88
N TYR A 348 16.25 11.07 5.71
CA TYR A 348 16.48 10.42 4.43
C TYR A 348 17.98 10.28 4.15
N TYR A 349 18.41 9.06 3.83
CA TYR A 349 19.77 8.75 3.38
C TYR A 349 19.70 7.84 2.15
N ASN A 350 20.43 8.18 1.09
CA ASN A 350 20.40 7.39 -0.13
C ASN A 350 21.32 6.16 -0.02
N PHE A 351 20.73 4.97 0.06
CA PHE A 351 21.45 3.68 0.04
C PHE A 351 21.63 3.10 -1.37
N ASN A 352 21.22 3.83 -2.42
CA ASN A 352 21.43 3.41 -3.80
C ASN A 352 21.95 4.59 -4.63
N PRO A 353 23.27 4.78 -4.75
CA PRO A 353 23.84 5.86 -5.56
C PRO A 353 23.66 5.64 -7.07
N THR A 354 23.24 4.45 -7.51
CA THR A 354 23.11 4.09 -8.93
C THR A 354 21.70 4.27 -9.49
N GLU A 355 20.67 4.25 -8.64
CA GLU A 355 19.28 4.49 -9.02
C GLU A 355 18.82 5.84 -8.44
N GLU A 356 18.67 6.85 -9.29
CA GLU A 356 18.16 8.17 -8.88
C GLU A 356 16.63 8.14 -8.68
N LEU A 357 16.20 7.58 -7.55
CA LEU A 357 14.85 7.81 -7.04
C LEU A 357 14.97 8.80 -5.88
N HIS A 358 14.75 10.09 -6.14
CA HIS A 358 14.84 11.10 -5.09
C HIS A 358 13.45 11.47 -4.55
N ASP A 359 13.30 11.42 -3.23
CA ASP A 359 12.13 11.91 -2.50
C ASP A 359 10.79 11.49 -3.12
N TYR A 360 10.64 10.18 -3.36
CA TYR A 360 9.51 9.60 -4.10
C TYR A 360 8.14 10.01 -3.52
N TYR A 361 8.07 10.24 -2.21
CA TYR A 361 6.85 10.63 -1.52
C TYR A 361 6.73 12.14 -1.26
N GLY A 362 7.75 12.94 -1.58
CA GLY A 362 7.82 14.37 -1.32
C GLY A 362 8.11 14.74 0.13
N PHE A 363 8.52 13.79 0.96
CA PHE A 363 8.74 13.97 2.40
C PHE A 363 9.83 14.98 2.72
N VAL A 364 10.90 15.04 1.92
CA VAL A 364 11.96 16.04 2.10
C VAL A 364 11.46 17.41 1.64
N ALA A 365 10.87 17.47 0.44
CA ALA A 365 10.38 18.71 -0.15
C ALA A 365 9.31 19.42 0.69
N GLN A 366 8.45 18.65 1.37
CA GLN A 366 7.40 19.16 2.26
C GLN A 366 7.82 19.32 3.72
N GLY A 367 9.11 19.12 4.03
CA GLY A 367 9.65 19.34 5.38
C GLY A 367 9.20 18.32 6.43
N LEU A 368 8.73 17.13 6.02
CA LEU A 368 8.43 16.03 6.94
C LEU A 368 9.71 15.53 7.61
N ILE A 369 10.77 15.33 6.80
CA ILE A 369 12.06 14.79 7.21
C ILE A 369 13.21 15.61 6.62
N GLU A 370 14.36 15.57 7.27
CA GLU A 370 15.61 16.09 6.75
C GLU A 370 16.29 15.10 5.80
N LYS A 371 17.21 15.59 4.95
CA LYS A 371 18.04 14.77 4.05
C LYS A 371 19.51 14.88 4.43
N ALA A 372 20.18 13.74 4.51
CA ALA A 372 21.64 13.66 4.52
C ALA A 372 22.13 13.06 3.20
N ALA A 373 22.88 13.86 2.42
CA ALA A 373 23.41 13.43 1.13
C ALA A 373 24.66 12.53 1.24
N SER A 374 25.31 12.54 2.40
CA SER A 374 26.51 11.75 2.70
C SER A 374 26.61 11.51 4.21
N TYR A 375 27.53 10.62 4.61
CA TYR A 375 27.83 10.39 6.01
C TYR A 375 28.33 11.66 6.72
N ASP A 376 29.12 12.50 6.06
CA ASP A 376 29.61 13.75 6.63
C ASP A 376 28.48 14.74 6.92
N ALA A 377 27.42 14.75 6.10
CA ALA A 377 26.23 15.54 6.36
C ALA A 377 25.34 14.93 7.48
N LEU A 378 25.34 13.61 7.61
CA LEU A 378 24.56 12.90 8.64
C LEU A 378 25.20 13.00 10.04
N LYS A 379 26.52 12.94 10.13
CA LYS A 379 27.29 12.96 11.37
C LYS A 379 26.91 14.10 12.34
N PRO A 380 26.81 15.38 11.91
CA PRO A 380 26.38 16.45 12.80
C PRO A 380 24.92 16.29 13.27
N MET A 381 24.04 15.70 12.46
CA MET A 381 22.66 15.42 12.87
C MET A 381 22.60 14.35 13.96
N LEU A 382 23.42 13.30 13.85
CA LEU A 382 23.55 12.29 14.91
C LEU A 382 24.04 12.91 16.22
N ALA A 383 25.10 13.74 16.15
CA ALA A 383 25.63 14.44 17.31
C ALA A 383 24.58 15.38 17.95
N GLN A 384 23.83 16.11 17.12
CA GLN A 384 22.70 16.91 17.58
C GLN A 384 21.67 16.04 18.27
N GLY A 385 21.25 14.92 17.67
CA GLY A 385 20.20 14.06 18.24
C GLY A 385 20.59 13.48 19.60
N ILE A 386 21.85 13.09 19.76
CA ILE A 386 22.40 12.62 21.04
C ILE A 386 22.29 13.71 22.11
N ALA A 387 22.63 14.96 21.77
CA ALA A 387 22.54 16.09 22.70
C ALA A 387 21.09 16.51 22.96
N HIS A 388 20.31 16.68 21.90
CA HIS A 388 18.95 17.17 21.87
C HIS A 388 18.19 16.72 20.60
N LYS A 389 17.27 15.76 20.77
CA LYS A 389 16.34 15.32 19.73
C LYS A 389 15.22 16.36 19.51
N PRO A 390 14.95 16.79 18.28
CA PRO A 390 13.82 17.67 17.98
C PRO A 390 12.47 16.96 18.16
N GLN A 391 11.44 17.73 18.48
CA GLN A 391 10.05 17.27 18.39
C GLN A 391 9.57 17.42 16.95
N VAL A 392 9.12 16.33 16.34
CA VAL A 392 8.87 16.26 14.90
C VAL A 392 7.44 15.92 14.53
N TYR A 393 6.61 15.38 15.45
CA TYR A 393 5.32 14.82 15.08
C TYR A 393 4.35 15.78 14.36
N GLN A 394 4.40 17.07 14.68
CA GLN A 394 3.57 18.10 14.03
C GLN A 394 3.90 18.29 12.54
N ARG A 395 5.12 17.92 12.11
CA ARG A 395 5.52 17.95 10.69
C ARG A 395 4.67 17.00 9.83
N ALA A 396 4.01 16.01 10.43
CA ALA A 396 3.15 15.07 9.71
C ALA A 396 1.77 15.65 9.36
N SER A 397 1.39 16.85 9.81
CA SER A 397 0.03 17.42 9.61
C SER A 397 -0.43 17.49 8.15
N TYR A 398 0.48 17.79 7.22
CA TYR A 398 0.17 17.79 5.77
C TYR A 398 -0.18 16.39 5.23
N TYR A 399 0.43 15.35 5.81
CA TYR A 399 0.26 13.95 5.42
C TYR A 399 -0.81 13.22 6.23
N HIS A 400 -1.12 13.70 7.43
CA HIS A 400 -2.00 13.07 8.40
C HIS A 400 -2.83 14.14 9.12
N ALA A 401 -4.06 14.32 8.65
CA ALA A 401 -4.89 15.47 9.01
C ALA A 401 -5.31 15.53 10.48
N THR A 402 -5.36 14.39 11.18
CA THR A 402 -5.81 14.38 12.57
C THR A 402 -4.71 14.71 13.59
N VAL A 403 -3.45 14.91 13.14
CA VAL A 403 -2.34 15.28 14.05
C VAL A 403 -2.64 16.59 14.78
N GLY A 404 -2.61 16.54 16.12
CA GLY A 404 -2.87 17.72 16.96
C GLY A 404 -4.33 18.16 17.02
N THR A 405 -5.26 17.37 16.48
CA THR A 405 -6.71 17.62 16.55
C THR A 405 -7.36 16.79 17.67
N GLU A 406 -8.65 16.97 17.91
CA GLU A 406 -9.42 16.11 18.84
C GLU A 406 -9.52 14.64 18.39
N TYR A 407 -9.25 14.38 17.11
CA TYR A 407 -9.22 13.04 16.51
C TYR A 407 -7.80 12.45 16.41
N ASP A 408 -6.79 13.08 17.04
CA ASP A 408 -5.42 12.56 17.04
C ASP A 408 -5.36 11.20 17.76
N GLY A 409 -5.09 10.14 16.99
CA GLY A 409 -5.15 8.75 17.47
C GLY A 409 -6.56 8.14 17.46
N ARG A 410 -7.52 8.75 16.77
CA ARG A 410 -8.92 8.30 16.62
C ARG A 410 -9.39 8.35 15.16
N SER A 411 -8.47 8.13 14.22
CA SER A 411 -8.71 8.15 12.77
C SER A 411 -9.75 7.11 12.33
N GLY A 412 -9.71 5.91 12.94
CA GLY A 412 -10.65 4.83 12.66
C GLY A 412 -12.07 5.13 13.14
N GLU A 413 -12.22 5.83 14.25
CA GLU A 413 -13.54 6.29 14.74
C GLU A 413 -14.15 7.28 13.74
N LEU A 414 -13.39 8.30 13.35
CA LEU A 414 -13.82 9.28 12.35
C LEU A 414 -14.20 8.63 11.02
N ALA A 415 -13.40 7.67 10.55
CA ALA A 415 -13.70 6.92 9.34
C ALA A 415 -15.01 6.12 9.45
N ALA A 416 -15.25 5.44 10.58
CA ALA A 416 -16.46 4.67 10.79
C ALA A 416 -17.71 5.56 10.81
N ASP A 417 -17.64 6.72 11.47
CA ASP A 417 -18.76 7.65 11.57
C ASP A 417 -19.15 8.24 10.21
N LEU A 418 -18.16 8.61 9.39
CA LEU A 418 -18.38 9.07 8.02
C LEU A 418 -19.04 8.01 7.15
N ILE A 419 -18.63 6.74 7.27
CA ILE A 419 -19.23 5.64 6.51
C ILE A 419 -20.66 5.38 6.99
N LYS A 420 -20.92 5.37 8.30
CA LYS A 420 -22.28 5.23 8.85
C LYS A 420 -23.21 6.34 8.35
N ALA A 421 -22.75 7.58 8.35
CA ALA A 421 -23.52 8.72 7.85
C ALA A 421 -23.87 8.56 6.35
N MET A 422 -22.93 8.07 5.54
CA MET A 422 -23.18 7.76 4.13
C MET A 422 -24.24 6.65 3.98
N LEU A 423 -24.11 5.54 4.72
CA LEU A 423 -25.06 4.42 4.69
C LEU A 423 -26.47 4.83 5.12
N ALA A 424 -26.59 5.68 6.15
CA ALA A 424 -27.87 6.19 6.62
C ALA A 424 -28.60 7.05 5.56
N THR A 425 -27.84 7.83 4.78
CA THR A 425 -28.40 8.67 3.71
C THR A 425 -28.91 7.82 2.55
N THR A 426 -28.20 6.75 2.20
CA THR A 426 -28.61 5.85 1.10
C THR A 426 -29.88 5.08 1.42
N ASN A 427 -30.12 4.71 2.68
CA ASN A 427 -31.33 3.96 3.08
C ASN A 427 -32.61 4.80 3.11
N GLN A 428 -32.52 6.12 2.92
CA GLN A 428 -33.67 7.04 2.88
C GLN A 428 -34.15 7.35 1.45
N LEU A 429 -33.41 6.90 0.43
CA LEU A 429 -33.71 7.03 -1.00
C LEU A 429 -34.20 5.70 -1.55
#